data_AF-A0A7J3BIE8-F1
#
_entry.id   AF-A0A7J3BIE8-F1
#
_cell.length_a   1.000
_cell.length_b   1.000
_cell.length_c   1.000
_cell.angle_alpha   90.00
_cell.angle_beta   90.00
_cell.angle_gamma   90.00
#
_symmetry.space_group_name_H-M   'P 1'
#
loop_
_entity.id
_entity.type
_entity.pdbx_description
1 polymer ?
#
loop_
_entity_poly.entity_id
_entity_poly.type
_entity_poly.pdbx_seq_one_letter_code
_entity_poly.pdbx_strand_id
1 'polypeptide(L)'
;MHHARLYKSLGLSYTTSNRGACHLQGMPMLVERLILLPEYCINEHPRTVDDRVTTVIIHQDICAFTYSAILCKFGIFSIVSFEHIAKVWNAITGMNLTHEDLLTIGRRVWYLERF
;
A
#
# COMPACT_ATOMS: atom_id res chain seq x y z
N MET A 1 7.16 -5.09 17.27
CA MET A 1 5.78 -4.55 17.30
C MET A 1 5.86 -3.06 16.99
N HIS A 2 5.02 -2.53 16.08
CA HIS A 2 5.14 -1.15 15.60
C HIS A 2 4.37 -0.17 16.51
N HIS A 3 4.99 0.94 16.92
CA HIS A 3 4.39 1.86 17.89
C HIS A 3 3.79 3.10 17.20
N ALA A 4 2.47 3.30 17.30
CA ALA A 4 1.76 4.41 16.63
C ALA A 4 2.18 5.82 17.13
N ARG A 5 2.64 5.95 18.38
CA ARG A 5 3.27 7.19 18.89
C ARG A 5 4.51 7.62 18.09
N LEU A 6 5.25 6.65 17.52
CA LEU A 6 6.45 6.90 16.70
C LEU A 6 6.07 7.12 15.23
N TYR A 7 5.15 6.30 14.72
CA TYR A 7 4.71 6.32 13.33
C TYR A 7 3.27 6.81 13.23
N LYS A 8 3.08 8.08 12.91
CA LYS A 8 1.75 8.71 12.94
C LYS A 8 0.85 8.14 11.85
N SER A 9 1.42 7.81 10.68
CA SER A 9 0.68 7.18 9.58
C SER A 9 0.16 5.80 9.96
N LEU A 10 0.89 5.07 10.82
CA LEU A 10 0.43 3.79 11.34
C LEU A 10 -0.78 3.92 12.27
N GLY A 11 -0.83 4.98 13.10
CA GLY A 11 -1.99 5.24 13.95
C GLY A 11 -3.27 5.44 13.14
N LEU A 12 -3.18 6.20 12.05
CA LEU A 12 -4.30 6.37 11.11
C LEU A 12 -4.65 5.03 10.43
N SER A 13 -3.67 4.29 9.92
CA SER A 13 -3.87 2.98 9.28
C SER A 13 -4.57 1.97 10.21
N TYR A 14 -4.18 1.92 11.49
CA TYR A 14 -4.86 1.05 12.47
C TYR A 14 -6.32 1.42 12.69
N THR A 15 -6.63 2.72 12.68
CA THR A 15 -7.99 3.22 12.95
C THR A 15 -8.92 3.01 11.76
N THR A 16 -8.39 3.06 10.53
CA THR A 16 -9.18 2.96 9.29
C THR A 16 -9.19 1.58 8.66
N SER A 17 -8.36 0.63 9.13
CA SER A 17 -8.31 -0.75 8.65
C SER A 17 -9.68 -1.46 8.71
N ASN A 18 -10.07 -2.11 7.61
CA ASN A 18 -11.34 -2.85 7.49
C ASN A 18 -11.44 -4.08 8.40
N ARG A 19 -10.31 -4.60 8.90
CA ARG A 19 -10.26 -5.82 9.72
C ARG A 19 -9.70 -5.61 11.13
N GLY A 20 -9.89 -4.40 11.66
CA GLY A 20 -9.32 -3.98 12.94
C GLY A 20 -7.83 -3.63 12.86
N ALA A 21 -7.21 -3.33 14.00
CA ALA A 21 -5.84 -2.81 14.07
C ALA A 21 -4.80 -3.81 13.52
N CYS A 22 -4.50 -3.70 12.22
CA CYS A 22 -3.56 -4.59 11.54
C CYS A 22 -2.58 -3.81 10.66
N HIS A 23 -1.28 -4.05 10.88
CA HIS A 23 -0.23 -3.37 10.13
C HIS A 23 -0.07 -3.94 8.73
N LEU A 24 -0.58 -5.15 8.47
CA LEU A 24 -0.57 -5.76 7.14
C LEU A 24 -1.78 -5.34 6.27
N GLN A 25 -2.75 -4.60 6.82
CA GLN A 25 -3.84 -4.03 6.03
C GLN A 25 -3.41 -2.73 5.33
N GLY A 26 -2.39 -2.06 5.87
CA GLY A 26 -1.66 -0.99 5.21
C GLY A 26 -0.37 -0.76 5.98
N MET A 27 0.77 -0.69 5.27
CA MET A 27 2.11 -0.57 5.86
C MET A 27 2.74 0.85 5.73
N PRO A 28 2.01 1.96 5.94
CA PRO A 28 2.53 3.31 5.67
C PRO A 28 3.67 3.73 6.61
N MET A 29 3.88 2.99 7.70
CA MET A 29 5.03 3.18 8.59
C MET A 29 6.36 2.93 7.87
N LEU A 30 6.37 2.21 6.74
CA LEU A 30 7.57 1.95 5.95
C LEU A 30 8.14 3.26 5.38
N VAL A 31 7.29 4.19 4.96
CA VAL A 31 7.72 5.51 4.47
C VAL A 31 8.33 6.35 5.61
N GLU A 32 7.74 6.30 6.80
CA GLU A 32 8.32 6.92 8.00
C GLU A 32 9.64 6.22 8.46
N ARG A 33 9.98 5.07 7.86
CA ARG A 33 11.26 4.35 7.98
C ARG A 33 12.17 4.52 6.77
N LEU A 34 11.84 5.45 5.86
CA LEU A 34 12.59 5.75 4.63
C LEU A 34 12.58 4.63 3.58
N ILE A 35 11.60 3.72 3.64
CA ILE A 35 11.27 2.84 2.53
C ILE A 35 10.22 3.57 1.69
N LEU A 36 10.72 4.23 0.65
CA LEU A 36 9.98 5.16 -0.20
C LEU A 36 9.32 4.44 -1.40
N LEU A 37 8.36 5.10 -2.04
CA LEU A 37 7.67 4.61 -3.23
C LEU A 37 7.67 5.72 -4.31
N PRO A 38 8.80 5.93 -5.00
CA PRO A 38 8.93 6.99 -6.00
C PRO A 38 7.90 6.87 -7.15
N GLU A 39 7.51 5.65 -7.51
CA GLU A 39 6.47 5.38 -8.52
C GLU A 39 5.10 5.98 -8.16
N TYR A 40 4.85 6.24 -6.87
CA TYR A 40 3.63 6.87 -6.36
C TYR A 40 3.88 8.28 -5.80
N CYS A 41 4.95 8.94 -6.26
CA CYS A 41 5.37 10.27 -5.81
C CYS A 41 5.70 10.39 -4.31
N ILE A 42 5.95 9.27 -3.62
CA ILE A 42 6.38 9.26 -2.22
C ILE A 42 7.91 9.22 -2.19
N ASN A 43 8.52 10.40 -2.27
CA ASN A 43 9.97 10.57 -2.37
C ASN A 43 10.65 10.99 -1.06
N GLU A 44 9.88 11.26 0.00
CA GLU A 44 10.43 11.68 1.27
C GLU A 44 9.55 11.25 2.45
N HIS A 45 10.07 11.45 3.66
CA HIS A 45 9.32 11.25 4.88
C HIS A 45 8.11 12.21 4.95
N PRO A 46 6.89 11.73 5.21
CA PRO A 46 5.69 12.58 5.23
C PRO A 46 5.74 13.59 6.38
N ARG A 47 5.56 14.88 6.07
CA ARG A 47 5.70 15.97 7.05
C ARG A 47 4.35 16.53 7.46
N THR A 48 3.47 16.72 6.48
CA THR A 48 2.13 17.28 6.67
C THR A 48 1.10 16.20 7.06
N VAL A 49 -0.13 16.61 7.36
CA VAL A 49 -1.24 15.68 7.54
C VAL A 49 -1.61 15.04 6.20
N ASP A 50 -1.66 15.84 5.13
CA ASP A 50 -2.07 15.39 3.80
C ASP A 50 -1.08 14.38 3.21
N ASP A 51 0.23 14.56 3.41
CA ASP A 51 1.25 13.59 3.00
C ASP A 51 1.00 12.24 3.67
N ARG A 52 0.64 12.25 4.96
CA ARG A 52 0.38 11.03 5.73
C ARG A 52 -0.90 10.36 5.25
N VAL A 53 -1.98 11.12 5.04
CA VAL A 53 -3.24 10.60 4.51
C VAL A 53 -3.02 9.94 3.15
N THR A 54 -2.33 10.63 2.24
CA THR A 54 -1.97 10.11 0.92
C THR A 54 -1.15 8.82 1.02
N THR A 55 -0.14 8.82 1.90
CA THR A 55 0.68 7.63 2.18
C THR A 55 -0.17 6.46 2.68
N VAL A 56 -1.09 6.70 3.62
CA VAL A 56 -1.98 5.65 4.15
C VAL A 56 -2.85 5.07 3.04
N ILE A 57 -3.52 5.91 2.24
CA ILE A 57 -4.41 5.46 1.16
C ILE A 57 -3.64 4.60 0.15
N ILE A 58 -2.49 5.05 -0.33
CA ILE A 58 -1.66 4.30 -1.28
C ILE A 58 -1.26 2.93 -0.70
N HIS A 59 -0.83 2.89 0.57
CA HIS A 59 -0.45 1.63 1.19
C HIS A 59 -1.63 0.68 1.41
N GLN A 60 -2.82 1.21 1.68
CA GLN A 60 -4.06 0.43 1.80
C GLN A 60 -4.43 -0.20 0.45
N ASP A 61 -4.42 0.59 -0.61
CA ASP A 61 -4.70 0.16 -1.98
C ASP A 61 -3.70 -0.93 -2.43
N ILE A 62 -2.39 -0.69 -2.29
CA ILE A 62 -1.34 -1.68 -2.59
C ILE A 62 -1.56 -2.96 -1.78
N CYS A 63 -1.81 -2.86 -0.48
CA CYS A 63 -1.95 -4.02 0.39
C CYS A 63 -3.20 -4.85 0.06
N ALA A 64 -4.31 -4.21 -0.32
CA ALA A 64 -5.56 -4.84 -0.71
C ALA A 64 -5.41 -5.63 -2.02
N PHE A 65 -4.77 -5.04 -3.04
CA PHE A 65 -4.42 -5.77 -4.26
C PHE A 65 -3.50 -6.95 -3.96
N THR A 66 -2.39 -6.69 -3.26
CA THR A 66 -1.37 -7.70 -2.94
C THR A 66 -1.96 -8.88 -2.16
N TYR A 67 -2.90 -8.61 -1.25
CA TYR A 67 -3.61 -9.65 -0.51
C TYR A 67 -4.52 -10.49 -1.40
N SER A 68 -5.28 -9.85 -2.29
CA SER A 68 -6.16 -10.52 -3.26
C SER A 68 -5.36 -11.38 -4.26
N ALA A 69 -4.18 -10.90 -4.65
CA ALA A 69 -3.25 -11.59 -5.55
C ALA A 69 -2.41 -12.68 -4.85
N ILE A 70 -2.54 -12.85 -3.52
CA ILE A 70 -1.76 -13.79 -2.70
C ILE A 70 -0.24 -13.58 -2.88
N LEU A 71 0.17 -12.32 -2.94
CA LEU A 71 1.58 -11.93 -3.07
C LEU A 71 2.17 -11.56 -1.71
N CYS A 72 3.47 -11.84 -1.53
CA CYS A 72 4.18 -11.44 -0.32
C CYS A 72 4.47 -9.94 -0.32
N LYS A 73 3.97 -9.23 0.69
CA LYS A 73 4.18 -7.78 0.86
C LYS A 73 5.66 -7.39 1.00
N PHE A 74 6.51 -8.26 1.55
CA PHE A 74 7.95 -7.98 1.63
C PHE A 74 8.63 -7.97 0.25
N GLY A 75 8.15 -8.78 -0.69
CA GLY A 75 8.62 -8.70 -2.07
C GLY A 75 8.31 -7.33 -2.68
N ILE A 76 7.09 -6.84 -2.44
CA ILE A 76 6.61 -5.56 -3.00
C ILE A 76 7.33 -4.36 -2.38
N PHE A 77 7.45 -4.30 -1.06
CA PHE A 77 8.00 -3.12 -0.39
C PHE A 77 9.53 -3.13 -0.25
N SER A 78 10.24 -4.16 -0.72
CA SER A 78 11.69 -4.25 -0.52
C SER A 78 12.49 -4.70 -1.72
N ILE A 79 11.88 -5.42 -2.68
CA ILE A 79 12.63 -6.09 -3.75
C ILE A 79 12.15 -5.65 -5.13
N VAL A 80 10.84 -5.49 -5.31
CA VAL A 80 10.22 -5.36 -6.64
C VAL A 80 9.25 -4.18 -6.66
N SER A 81 9.42 -3.26 -7.62
CA SER A 81 8.48 -2.14 -7.81
C SER A 81 7.11 -2.61 -8.28
N PHE A 82 6.07 -1.81 -8.02
CA PHE A 82 4.72 -2.18 -8.47
C PHE A 82 4.56 -2.17 -10.00
N GLU A 83 5.39 -1.41 -10.71
CA GLU A 83 5.52 -1.49 -12.17
C GLU A 83 5.96 -2.88 -12.64
N HIS A 84 6.93 -3.48 -11.95
CA HIS A 84 7.38 -4.82 -12.29
C HIS A 84 6.30 -5.86 -11.95
N ILE A 85 5.56 -5.66 -10.86
CA ILE A 85 4.40 -6.49 -10.53
C ILE A 85 3.33 -6.44 -11.63
N ALA A 86 3.04 -5.26 -12.19
CA ALA A 86 2.11 -5.14 -13.32
C ALA A 86 2.58 -5.93 -14.55
N LYS A 87 3.88 -5.89 -14.87
CA LYS A 87 4.46 -6.69 -15.97
C LYS A 87 4.29 -8.20 -15.74
N VAL A 88 4.61 -8.68 -14.54
CA VAL A 88 4.45 -10.09 -14.17
C VAL A 88 2.97 -10.49 -14.19
N TRP A 89 2.10 -9.64 -13.65
CA TRP A 89 0.66 -9.88 -13.62
C TRP A 89 0.07 -10.01 -15.02
N ASN A 90 0.43 -9.12 -15.94
CA ASN A 90 0.03 -9.18 -17.35
C ASN A 90 0.57 -10.42 -18.05
N ALA A 91 1.83 -10.80 -17.78
CA ALA A 91 2.43 -12.01 -18.36
C ALA A 91 1.71 -13.31 -17.93
N ILE A 92 1.19 -13.36 -16.69
CA ILE A 92 0.46 -14.52 -16.16
C ILE A 92 -0.99 -14.54 -16.63
N THR A 93 -1.66 -13.38 -16.62
CA THR A 93 -3.12 -13.29 -16.82
C THR A 93 -3.53 -12.98 -18.26
N GLY A 94 -2.60 -12.51 -19.10
CA GLY A 94 -2.90 -12.00 -20.44
C GLY A 94 -3.63 -10.65 -20.44
N MET A 95 -3.77 -10.00 -19.27
CA MET A 95 -4.34 -8.66 -19.18
C MET A 95 -3.34 -7.59 -19.66
N ASN A 96 -3.82 -6.35 -19.83
CA ASN A 96 -3.00 -5.20 -20.19
C ASN A 96 -3.20 -4.07 -19.18
N LEU A 97 -2.74 -4.30 -17.95
CA LEU A 97 -2.89 -3.38 -16.82
C LEU A 97 -1.59 -2.63 -16.54
N THR A 98 -1.71 -1.36 -16.16
CA THR A 98 -0.63 -0.55 -15.60
C THR A 98 -0.54 -0.75 -14.08
N HIS A 99 0.52 -0.23 -13.46
CA HIS A 99 0.62 -0.24 -11.98
C HIS A 99 -0.46 0.62 -11.31
N GLU A 100 -0.94 1.66 -11.99
CA GLU A 100 -2.08 2.48 -11.54
C GLU A 100 -3.41 1.72 -11.62
N ASP A 101 -3.57 0.86 -12.64
CA ASP A 101 -4.74 -0.01 -12.72
C ASP A 101 -4.74 -1.02 -11.56
N LEU A 102 -3.58 -1.59 -11.22
CA LEU A 102 -3.46 -2.48 -10.04
C LEU A 102 -3.78 -1.74 -8.74
N LEU A 103 -3.30 -0.50 -8.58
CA LEU A 103 -3.63 0.35 -7.44
C LEU A 103 -5.14 0.61 -7.37
N THR A 104 -5.77 0.92 -8.51
CA THR A 104 -7.22 1.14 -8.62
C THR A 104 -8.02 -0.13 -8.29
N ILE A 105 -7.55 -1.31 -8.70
CA ILE A 105 -8.15 -2.60 -8.31
C ILE A 105 -8.08 -2.77 -6.78
N GLY A 106 -6.92 -2.46 -6.18
CA GLY A 106 -6.74 -2.48 -4.73
C GLY A 106 -7.71 -1.55 -4.00
N ARG A 107 -7.86 -0.32 -4.49
CA ARG A 107 -8.85 0.65 -3.99
C ARG A 107 -10.28 0.14 -4.06
N ARG A 108 -10.64 -0.51 -5.17
CA ARG A 108 -11.97 -1.13 -5.32
C ARG A 108 -12.20 -2.21 -4.27
N VAL A 109 -11.21 -3.08 -4.02
CA VAL A 109 -11.28 -4.10 -2.97
C VAL A 109 -11.44 -3.44 -1.59
N TRP A 110 -10.65 -2.39 -1.31
CA TRP A 110 -10.75 -1.65 -0.05
C TRP A 110 -12.15 -1.13 0.23
N TYR A 111 -12.79 -0.51 -0.78
CA TYR A 111 -14.15 -0.01 -0.63
C TYR A 111 -15.17 -1.13 -0.47
N LEU A 112 -15.04 -2.23 -1.22
CA LEU A 112 -15.94 -3.39 -1.09
C LEU A 112 -15.91 -4.02 0.30
N GLU A 113 -14.75 -4.06 0.95
CA GLU A 113 -14.61 -4.55 2.33
C GLU A 113 -15.14 -3.57 3.38
N ARG A 114 -15.36 -2.30 3.00
CA ARG A 114 -15.82 -1.25 3.92
C ARG A 114 -17.34 -1.16 4.02
N PHE A 115 -18.03 -1.50 2.92
CA PHE A 115 -19.49 -1.59 2.85
C PHE A 115 -19.98 -2.87 3.54
#